data_AF-A0A813J5U6-F1
#
_entry.id   AF-A0A813J5U6-F1
#
_cell.length_a   1.000
_cell.length_b   1.000
_cell.length_c   1.000
_cell.angle_alpha   90.00
_cell.angle_beta   90.00
_cell.angle_gamma   90.00
#
_symmetry.space_group_name_H-M   'P 1'
#
loop_
_entity.id
_entity.type
_entity.pdbx_description
1 polymer ?
#
loop_
_entity_poly.entity_id
_entity_poly.type
_entity_poly.pdbx_seq_one_letter_code
_entity_poly.pdbx_strand_id
1 'polypeptide(L)'
;RGFAKEHDGRCVTVFSASNYCGNGGNYGAVIVIAAQNFPRYEVFEHFAAPLKEMASLIKNSPEKGAGKDWNEIASAQQKETSEASAVDRAAKQRIRMITCIIEKKPQLYSHILDMSLGTSLTVDAWVEVVSELVEGNHAWAEAAEEWELKDANGKIE
;
A
#
# COMPACT_ATOMS: atom_id res chain seq x y z
N ARG A 1 7.14 8.14 -5.01
CA ARG A 1 7.57 8.79 -6.27
C ARG A 1 6.38 8.88 -7.23
N GLY A 2 6.38 9.83 -8.15
CA GLY A 2 5.36 10.06 -9.17
C GLY A 2 5.79 9.67 -10.58
N PHE A 3 6.98 9.09 -10.74
CA PHE A 3 7.41 8.52 -12.01
C PHE A 3 8.27 7.28 -11.82
N ALA A 4 8.33 6.44 -12.85
CA ALA A 4 9.21 5.29 -12.96
C ALA A 4 9.83 5.23 -14.36
N LYS A 5 11.11 4.86 -14.45
CA LYS A 5 11.79 4.55 -15.72
C LYS A 5 12.00 3.06 -15.79
N GLU A 6 11.51 2.44 -16.84
CA GLU A 6 11.49 0.99 -17.01
C GLU A 6 12.03 0.65 -18.41
N HIS A 7 12.31 -0.65 -18.63
CA HIS A 7 12.80 -1.16 -19.91
C HIS A 7 14.04 -0.41 -20.43
N ASP A 8 15.06 -0.27 -19.59
CA ASP A 8 16.31 0.45 -19.91
C ASP A 8 16.10 1.91 -20.30
N GLY A 9 15.08 2.56 -19.71
CA GLY A 9 14.73 3.96 -19.98
C GLY A 9 13.93 4.17 -21.26
N ARG A 10 13.49 3.10 -21.94
CA ARG A 10 12.62 3.16 -23.12
C ARG A 10 11.15 3.37 -22.77
N CYS A 11 10.76 3.06 -21.54
CA CYS A 11 9.43 3.32 -21.01
C CYS A 11 9.53 4.25 -19.81
N VAL A 12 8.72 5.31 -19.79
CA VAL A 12 8.63 6.21 -18.65
C VAL A 12 7.17 6.35 -18.25
N THR A 13 6.84 5.86 -17.06
CA THR A 13 5.52 5.99 -16.45
C THR A 13 5.50 7.27 -15.63
N VAL A 14 4.50 8.13 -15.86
CA VAL A 14 4.28 9.36 -15.11
C VAL A 14 2.91 9.30 -14.48
N PHE A 15 2.85 9.59 -13.19
CA PHE A 15 1.62 9.66 -12.43
C PHE A 15 1.47 11.06 -11.87
N SER A 16 0.44 11.79 -12.28
CA SER A 16 0.29 13.21 -11.95
C SER A 16 -0.67 13.49 -10.78
N ALA A 17 -1.19 12.44 -10.13
CA ALA A 17 -2.08 12.58 -8.98
C ALA A 17 -1.33 12.27 -7.67
N SER A 18 -0.68 13.27 -7.07
CA SER A 18 -0.04 13.09 -5.76
C SER A 18 -1.07 12.78 -4.66
N ASN A 19 -0.64 12.03 -3.63
CA ASN A 19 -1.48 11.55 -2.54
C ASN A 19 -2.83 10.99 -3.03
N TYR A 20 -2.77 10.06 -3.99
CA TYR A 20 -3.92 9.55 -4.70
C TYR A 20 -5.04 9.07 -3.74
N CYS A 21 -6.28 9.45 -4.03
CA CYS A 21 -7.44 9.18 -3.18
C CYS A 21 -7.34 9.70 -1.72
N GLY A 22 -6.40 10.60 -1.42
CA GLY A 22 -6.22 11.19 -0.09
C GLY A 22 -5.48 10.32 0.92
N ASN A 23 -5.09 9.09 0.54
CA ASN A 23 -4.31 8.16 1.35
C ASN A 23 -3.27 7.40 0.51
N GLY A 24 -2.87 7.95 -0.63
CA GLY A 24 -1.93 7.33 -1.56
C GLY A 24 -0.48 7.50 -1.10
N GLY A 25 -0.15 8.59 -0.40
CA GLY A 25 1.22 8.90 0.05
C GLY A 25 2.26 9.01 -1.09
N ASN A 26 1.83 8.82 -2.35
CA ASN A 26 2.66 8.88 -3.52
C ASN A 26 2.89 10.33 -3.94
N TYR A 27 4.01 10.56 -4.62
CA TYR A 27 4.22 11.82 -5.33
C TYR A 27 3.43 11.80 -6.64
N GLY A 28 3.09 12.99 -7.12
CA GLY A 28 2.76 13.24 -8.50
C GLY A 28 4.03 13.68 -9.25
N ALA A 29 4.04 13.60 -10.57
CA ALA A 29 5.12 14.12 -11.39
C ALA A 29 4.63 14.72 -12.71
N VAL A 30 5.50 15.52 -13.31
CA VAL A 30 5.38 16.06 -14.67
C VAL A 30 6.69 15.86 -15.42
N ILE A 31 6.61 15.56 -16.72
CA ILE A 31 7.77 15.54 -17.62
C ILE A 31 7.75 16.80 -18.47
N VAL A 32 8.88 17.49 -18.53
CA VAL A 32 9.09 18.66 -19.38
C VAL A 32 10.04 18.27 -20.51
N ILE A 33 9.54 18.39 -21.74
CA ILE A 33 10.30 18.16 -22.97
C ILE A 33 10.41 19.49 -23.70
N ALA A 34 11.58 20.12 -23.61
CA ALA A 34 11.87 21.37 -24.30
C ALA A 34 12.60 21.10 -25.62
N ALA A 35 12.24 21.82 -26.69
CA ALA A 35 12.82 21.63 -28.02
C ALA A 35 14.36 21.76 -28.03
N GLN A 36 14.91 22.65 -27.20
CA GLN A 36 16.34 22.90 -27.09
C GLN A 36 17.11 21.73 -26.50
N ASN A 37 16.43 20.87 -25.71
CA ASN A 37 17.05 19.79 -24.96
C ASN A 37 16.70 18.40 -25.49
N PHE A 38 15.82 18.29 -26.49
CA PHE A 38 15.41 17.00 -27.05
C PHE A 38 16.61 16.21 -27.62
N PRO A 39 16.74 14.89 -27.34
CA PRO A 39 15.77 13.98 -26.73
C PRO A 39 15.80 13.93 -25.19
N ARG A 40 16.53 14.81 -24.52
CA ARG A 40 16.54 14.89 -23.05
C ARG A 40 15.25 15.53 -22.54
N TYR A 41 14.83 15.07 -21.37
CA TYR A 41 13.66 15.55 -20.67
C TYR A 41 13.98 15.70 -19.19
N GLU A 42 13.25 16.58 -18.52
CA GLU A 42 13.34 16.82 -17.09
C GLU A 42 12.08 16.31 -16.41
N VAL A 43 12.21 15.84 -15.17
CA VAL A 43 11.07 15.35 -14.38
C VAL A 43 10.99 16.13 -13.09
N PHE A 44 9.82 16.65 -12.79
CA PHE A 44 9.55 17.39 -11.55
C PHE A 44 8.48 16.65 -10.76
N GLU A 45 8.81 16.25 -9.52
CA GLU A 45 7.88 15.59 -8.60
C GLU A 45 7.22 16.63 -7.68
N HIS A 46 5.97 16.40 -7.29
CA HIS A 46 5.20 17.24 -6.39
C HIS A 46 4.36 16.40 -5.43
N PHE A 47 4.07 16.93 -4.24
CA PHE A 47 3.22 16.28 -3.25
C PHE A 47 2.18 17.25 -2.72
N ALA A 48 0.92 16.81 -2.66
CA ALA A 48 -0.17 17.55 -2.06
C ALA A 48 -0.59 16.88 -0.74
N ALA A 49 -0.74 17.70 0.30
CA ALA A 49 -1.22 17.27 1.60
C ALA A 49 -2.70 16.81 1.56
N PRO A 50 -3.17 16.06 2.57
CA PRO A 50 -4.59 15.74 2.71
C PRO A 50 -5.49 17.00 2.75
N LEU A 51 -6.71 16.89 2.22
CA LEU A 51 -7.67 18.01 2.12
C LEU A 51 -7.90 18.76 3.44
N LYS A 52 -7.96 18.04 4.57
CA LYS A 52 -8.17 18.64 5.91
C LYS A 52 -7.02 19.56 6.30
N GLU A 53 -5.79 19.22 5.91
CA GLU A 53 -4.58 19.96 6.22
C GLU A 53 -4.30 21.06 5.21
N MET A 54 -4.69 20.89 3.94
CA MET A 54 -4.61 21.96 2.95
C MET A 54 -5.37 23.22 3.41
N ALA A 55 -6.52 23.05 4.08
CA ALA A 55 -7.29 24.17 4.62
C ALA A 55 -6.56 24.99 5.70
N SER A 56 -5.72 24.35 6.53
CA SER A 56 -4.91 25.07 7.53
C SER A 56 -3.68 25.71 6.89
N LEU A 57 -3.05 25.04 5.93
CA LEU A 57 -1.89 25.56 5.20
C LEU A 57 -2.22 26.80 4.36
N ILE A 58 -3.39 26.83 3.72
CA ILE A 58 -3.88 27.99 2.95
C ILE A 58 -4.17 29.18 3.87
N LYS A 59 -4.72 28.94 5.07
CA LYS A 59 -5.01 30.00 6.05
C LYS A 59 -3.76 30.60 6.67
N ASN A 60 -2.71 29.79 6.85
CA ASN A 60 -1.48 30.18 7.54
C ASN A 60 -0.41 30.70 6.57
N SER A 61 -0.62 30.60 5.27
CA SER A 61 0.34 31.12 4.27
C SER A 61 0.11 32.61 4.05
N PRO A 62 1.09 33.48 4.38
CA PRO A 62 1.00 34.88 3.99
C PRO A 62 1.03 34.96 2.46
N GLU A 63 0.20 35.84 1.90
CA GLU A 63 -0.21 35.90 0.48
C GLU A 63 0.92 36.02 -0.56
N LYS A 64 2.21 36.00 -0.20
CA LYS A 64 3.32 36.09 -1.15
C LYS A 64 4.51 35.25 -0.71
N GLY A 65 4.71 34.14 -1.42
CA GLY A 65 6.03 33.62 -1.77
C GLY A 65 6.95 33.18 -0.63
N ALA A 66 6.89 31.90 -0.28
CA ALA A 66 8.02 31.20 0.32
C ALA A 66 8.10 29.78 -0.28
N GLY A 67 8.56 29.67 -1.53
CA GLY A 67 8.73 28.38 -2.22
C GLY A 67 9.73 27.42 -1.55
N LYS A 68 10.40 27.84 -0.47
CA LYS A 68 11.26 26.97 0.36
C LYS A 68 10.47 26.28 1.48
N ASP A 69 9.51 26.96 2.09
CA ASP A 69 8.75 26.45 3.25
C ASP A 69 7.82 25.30 2.81
N TRP A 70 7.19 25.45 1.64
CA TRP A 70 6.29 24.44 1.09
C TRP A 70 6.96 23.09 0.79
N ASN A 71 8.23 23.09 0.35
CA ASN A 71 8.93 21.83 0.04
C ASN A 71 9.32 21.08 1.32
N GLU A 72 9.77 21.80 2.34
CA GLU A 72 10.12 21.21 3.64
C GLU A 72 8.86 20.67 4.35
N ILE A 73 7.79 21.48 4.40
CA ILE A 73 6.49 21.05 4.94
C ILE A 73 5.95 19.85 4.15
N ALA A 74 5.99 19.88 2.81
CA ALA A 74 5.51 18.78 1.98
C ALA A 74 6.32 17.49 2.21
N SER A 75 7.64 17.57 2.37
CA SER A 75 8.48 16.38 2.59
C SER A 75 8.28 15.75 3.97
N ALA A 76 8.18 16.57 5.04
CA ALA A 76 7.88 16.09 6.38
C ALA A 76 6.50 15.43 6.43
N GLN A 77 5.47 16.09 5.88
CA GLN A 77 4.12 15.56 5.80
C GLN A 77 4.01 14.34 4.89
N GLN A 78 4.83 14.23 3.85
CA GLN A 78 4.83 13.08 2.95
C GLN A 78 5.31 11.82 3.69
N LYS A 79 6.30 11.94 4.56
CA LYS A 79 6.74 10.81 5.40
C LYS A 79 5.64 10.37 6.35
N GLU A 80 5.08 11.30 7.13
CA GLU A 80 3.97 11.03 8.04
C GLU A 80 2.75 10.44 7.32
N THR A 81 2.33 11.03 6.21
CA THR A 81 1.17 10.59 5.43
C THR A 81 1.43 9.23 4.79
N SER A 82 2.65 8.96 4.30
CA SER A 82 3.00 7.67 3.72
C SER A 82 2.98 6.56 4.77
N GLU A 83 3.52 6.82 5.97
CA GLU A 83 3.51 5.88 7.09
C GLU A 83 2.07 5.63 7.57
N ALA A 84 1.30 6.69 7.83
CA ALA A 84 -0.10 6.57 8.22
C ALA A 84 -0.96 5.85 7.16
N SER A 85 -0.72 6.12 5.87
CA SER A 85 -1.40 5.45 4.77
C SER A 85 -1.00 3.98 4.64
N ALA A 86 0.26 3.63 4.90
CA ALA A 86 0.71 2.25 4.92
C ALA A 86 0.02 1.46 6.04
N VAL A 87 -0.09 2.07 7.24
CA VAL A 87 -0.81 1.49 8.37
C VAL A 87 -2.30 1.31 8.06
N ASP A 88 -2.97 2.32 7.49
CA ASP A 88 -4.38 2.24 7.08
C ASP A 88 -4.62 1.15 6.02
N ARG A 89 -3.72 1.03 5.03
CA ARG A 89 -3.79 -0.04 4.02
C ARG A 89 -3.62 -1.41 4.64
N ALA A 90 -2.63 -1.58 5.52
CA ALA A 90 -2.42 -2.86 6.23
C ALA A 90 -3.66 -3.23 7.05
N ALA A 91 -4.26 -2.28 7.77
CA ALA A 91 -5.49 -2.50 8.52
C ALA A 91 -6.67 -2.91 7.62
N LYS A 92 -6.87 -2.23 6.48
CA LYS A 92 -7.91 -2.57 5.50
C LYS A 92 -7.70 -3.94 4.88
N GLN A 93 -6.45 -4.29 4.55
CA GLN A 93 -6.11 -5.62 4.04
C GLN A 93 -6.44 -6.69 5.08
N ARG A 94 -6.10 -6.49 6.36
CA ARG A 94 -6.48 -7.43 7.44
C ARG A 94 -7.98 -7.62 7.58
N ILE A 95 -8.77 -6.54 7.57
CA ILE A 95 -10.23 -6.62 7.63
C ILE A 95 -10.77 -7.43 6.45
N ARG A 96 -10.21 -7.20 5.25
CA ARG A 96 -10.57 -7.97 4.06
C ARG A 96 -10.23 -9.45 4.21
N MET A 97 -9.02 -9.78 4.66
CA MET A 97 -8.58 -11.16 4.89
C MET A 97 -9.50 -11.91 5.86
N ILE A 98 -9.85 -11.28 6.99
CA ILE A 98 -10.78 -11.86 7.98
C ILE A 98 -12.16 -12.06 7.35
N THR A 99 -12.65 -11.08 6.58
CA THR A 99 -13.95 -11.17 5.91
C THR A 99 -13.99 -12.35 4.94
N CYS A 100 -12.95 -12.50 4.11
CA CYS A 100 -12.87 -13.60 3.15
C CYS A 100 -12.79 -14.97 3.86
N ILE A 101 -12.06 -15.08 4.98
CA ILE A 101 -12.07 -16.31 5.80
C ILE A 101 -13.48 -16.63 6.30
N ILE A 102 -14.20 -15.64 6.84
CA ILE A 102 -15.56 -15.83 7.37
C ILE A 102 -16.52 -16.30 6.26
N GLU A 103 -16.46 -15.67 5.09
CA GLU A 103 -17.29 -16.02 3.93
C GLU A 103 -17.04 -17.45 3.43
N LYS A 104 -15.78 -17.90 3.51
CA LYS A 104 -15.34 -19.21 3.02
C LYS A 104 -15.26 -20.29 4.10
N LYS A 105 -15.64 -19.96 5.34
CA LYS A 105 -15.54 -20.85 6.50
C LYS A 105 -16.14 -22.25 6.28
N PRO A 106 -17.32 -22.41 5.65
CA PRO A 106 -17.87 -23.75 5.39
C PRO A 106 -17.02 -24.58 4.44
N GLN A 107 -16.50 -23.98 3.36
CA GLN A 107 -15.64 -24.68 2.40
C GLN A 107 -14.30 -25.05 3.01
N LEU A 108 -13.70 -24.12 3.78
CA LEU A 108 -12.47 -24.38 4.52
C LEU A 108 -12.64 -25.56 5.48
N TYR A 109 -13.73 -25.58 6.25
CA TYR A 109 -14.00 -26.66 7.21
C TYR A 109 -14.20 -28.02 6.52
N SER A 110 -15.01 -28.07 5.46
CA SER A 110 -15.20 -29.30 4.68
C SER A 110 -13.89 -29.82 4.09
N HIS A 111 -13.07 -28.93 3.52
CA HIS A 111 -11.81 -29.32 2.89
C HIS A 111 -10.79 -29.85 3.91
N ILE A 112 -10.64 -29.21 5.06
CA ILE A 112 -9.74 -29.68 6.13
C ILE A 112 -10.16 -31.07 6.64
N LEU A 113 -11.48 -31.30 6.77
CA LEU A 113 -12.02 -32.61 7.13
C LEU A 113 -11.75 -33.66 6.06
N ASP A 114 -11.99 -33.33 4.79
CA ASP A 114 -11.83 -34.24 3.65
C ASP A 114 -10.37 -34.64 3.44
N MET A 115 -9.44 -33.71 3.66
CA MET A 115 -8.00 -33.99 3.59
C MET A 115 -7.47 -34.80 4.78
N SER A 116 -8.30 -35.12 5.77
CA SER A 116 -7.91 -35.84 7.00
C SER A 116 -6.73 -35.19 7.75
N LEU A 117 -6.55 -33.87 7.59
CA LEU A 117 -5.45 -33.10 8.20
C LEU A 117 -5.57 -32.96 9.72
N GLY A 118 -6.66 -33.48 10.31
CA GLY A 118 -6.94 -33.40 11.74
C GLY A 118 -7.40 -32.01 12.16
N THR A 119 -7.27 -31.71 13.45
CA THR A 119 -7.65 -30.42 14.04
C THR A 119 -6.49 -29.42 14.10
N SER A 120 -5.31 -29.76 13.57
CA SER A 120 -4.12 -28.90 13.60
C SER A 120 -3.35 -28.98 12.29
N LEU A 121 -3.05 -27.81 11.71
CA LEU A 121 -2.36 -27.67 10.43
C LEU A 121 -0.92 -27.20 10.63
N THR A 122 -0.01 -27.59 9.74
CA THR A 122 1.26 -26.86 9.63
C THR A 122 1.00 -25.49 9.01
N VAL A 123 1.89 -24.52 9.25
CA VAL A 123 1.76 -23.18 8.66
C VAL A 123 1.69 -23.26 7.13
N ASP A 124 2.52 -24.10 6.51
CA ASP A 124 2.55 -24.30 5.06
C ASP A 124 1.21 -24.86 4.53
N ALA A 125 0.66 -25.88 5.19
CA ALA A 125 -0.62 -26.47 4.81
C ALA A 125 -1.77 -25.47 4.98
N TRP A 126 -1.75 -24.67 6.04
CA TRP A 126 -2.74 -23.61 6.23
C TRP A 126 -2.63 -22.56 5.12
N VAL A 127 -1.42 -22.06 4.81
CA VAL A 127 -1.19 -21.09 3.72
C VAL A 127 -1.69 -21.63 2.38
N GLU A 128 -1.42 -22.89 2.07
CA GLU A 128 -1.89 -23.55 0.85
C GLU A 128 -3.43 -23.56 0.79
N VAL A 129 -4.08 -24.05 1.84
CA VAL A 129 -5.55 -24.15 1.92
C VAL A 129 -6.22 -22.77 1.82
N VAL A 130 -5.74 -21.77 2.55
CA VAL A 130 -6.35 -20.42 2.49
C VAL A 130 -6.03 -19.70 1.17
N SER A 131 -4.88 -19.96 0.56
CA SER A 131 -4.55 -19.38 -0.75
C SER A 131 -5.43 -19.97 -1.87
N GLU A 132 -5.74 -21.26 -1.79
CA GLU A 132 -6.59 -21.95 -2.77
C GLU A 132 -8.07 -21.60 -2.62
N LEU A 133 -8.59 -21.63 -1.39
CA LEU A 133 -10.03 -21.54 -1.14
C LEU A 133 -10.54 -20.13 -0.81
N VAL A 134 -9.66 -19.24 -0.36
CA VAL A 134 -10.01 -17.87 0.03
C VAL A 134 -9.55 -16.87 -1.02
N GLU A 135 -8.25 -16.54 -1.06
CA GLU A 135 -7.67 -15.63 -2.04
C GLU A 135 -6.13 -15.76 -2.04
N GLY A 136 -5.51 -16.04 -3.19
CA GLY A 136 -4.07 -16.33 -3.25
C GLY A 136 -3.13 -15.13 -3.16
N ASN A 137 -3.65 -13.89 -3.22
CA ASN A 137 -2.82 -12.68 -3.26
C ASN A 137 -2.60 -12.02 -1.88
N HIS A 138 -2.90 -12.74 -0.80
CA HIS A 138 -2.72 -12.24 0.56
C HIS A 138 -1.50 -12.85 1.23
N ALA A 139 -0.86 -12.08 2.12
CA ALA A 139 0.29 -12.51 2.91
C ALA A 139 -0.16 -13.38 4.10
N TRP A 140 -0.67 -14.57 3.80
CA TRP A 140 -1.27 -15.45 4.81
C TRP A 140 -0.28 -15.81 5.91
N ALA A 141 0.95 -16.20 5.58
CA ALA A 141 1.97 -16.59 6.57
C ALA A 141 2.23 -15.50 7.63
N GLU A 142 2.32 -14.24 7.20
CA GLU A 142 2.48 -13.09 8.08
C GLU A 142 1.24 -12.89 8.96
N ALA A 143 0.04 -13.07 8.38
CA ALA A 143 -1.21 -12.97 9.13
C ALA A 143 -1.36 -14.05 10.20
N ALA A 144 -0.93 -15.30 9.94
CA ALA A 144 -0.95 -16.36 10.96
C ALA A 144 -0.03 -16.06 12.15
N GLU A 145 1.09 -15.39 11.91
CA GLU A 145 1.99 -14.94 12.98
C GLU A 145 1.42 -13.75 13.74
N GLU A 146 0.88 -12.75 13.04
CA GLU A 146 0.28 -11.56 13.65
C GLU A 146 -0.98 -11.89 14.46
N TRP A 147 -1.77 -12.88 14.02
CA TRP A 147 -2.98 -13.33 14.71
C TRP A 147 -2.71 -14.37 15.81
N GLU A 148 -1.44 -14.68 16.07
CA GLU A 148 -1.02 -15.62 17.12
C GLU A 148 -1.72 -17.00 17.00
N LEU A 149 -1.94 -17.47 15.75
CA LEU A 149 -2.62 -18.74 15.50
C LEU A 149 -1.76 -19.97 15.80
N LYS A 150 -0.46 -19.78 16.08
CA LYS A 150 0.50 -20.85 16.30
C LYS A 150 0.40 -21.36 17.75
N ASP A 151 0.19 -22.66 17.91
CA ASP A 151 0.28 -23.36 19.18
C ASP A 151 1.74 -23.47 19.68
N ALA A 152 1.94 -24.07 20.86
CA ALA A 152 3.27 -24.29 21.44
C ALA A 152 4.20 -25.19 20.58
N ASN A 153 3.65 -25.89 19.58
CA ASN A 153 4.36 -26.77 18.66
C ASN A 153 4.54 -26.13 17.26
N GLY A 154 4.11 -24.89 17.06
CA GLY A 154 4.19 -24.17 15.78
C GLY A 154 3.11 -24.58 14.75
N LYS A 155 2.03 -25.23 15.18
CA LYS A 155 0.88 -25.61 14.35
C LYS A 155 -0.27 -24.62 14.51
N ILE A 156 -1.13 -24.54 13.51
CA ILE A 156 -2.31 -23.68 13.47
C ILE A 156 -3.54 -24.51 13.88
N GLU A 157 -4.29 -24.01 14.86
CA GLU A 157 -5.58 -24.56 15.35
C GLU A 157 -6.78 -23.70 14.93
#